data_AF-A0A7Y9KD30-F1
#
_entry.id   AF-A0A7Y9KD30-F1
#
_cell.length_a   1.000
_cell.length_b   1.000
_cell.length_c   1.000
_cell.angle_alpha   90.00
_cell.angle_beta   90.00
_cell.angle_gamma   90.00
#
_symmetry.space_group_name_H-M   'P 1'
#
loop_
_entity.id
_entity.type
_entity.pdbx_description
1 polymer ?
#
loop_
_entity_poly.entity_id
_entity_poly.type
_entity_poly.pdbx_seq_one_letter_code
_entity_poly.pdbx_strand_id
1 'polypeptide(L)'
;MTDTREDLALPPALAEVAAVGFEWEWDDETDEGRGCDFEPYDRFEDPARTAWWFRLWTGNPDADGGQFRFFGSTGAGDYAGFWLVRPGVPVVGQPVVYLGSEGDRGVIARDLGDLLWLFAAGLGPAEAFEDPDPPEEPNDAFLAIAERHAPGRRAPAEILTAARTEFPHFSDLIAAMCR
;
A
#
# COMPACT_ATOMS: atom_id res chain seq x y z
N MET A 1 9.13 23.12 22.55
CA MET A 1 9.60 22.23 21.47
C MET A 1 9.35 20.83 21.94
N THR A 2 8.12 20.36 21.74
CA THR A 2 7.71 19.00 22.06
C THR A 2 8.26 18.09 20.97
N ASP A 3 9.09 17.16 21.39
CA ASP A 3 9.60 16.02 20.63
C ASP A 3 8.41 15.16 20.17
N THR A 4 7.80 15.47 19.03
CA THR A 4 6.87 14.55 18.35
C THR A 4 7.73 13.52 17.64
N ARG A 5 8.18 12.48 18.35
CA ARG A 5 8.26 11.18 17.70
C ARG A 5 6.85 10.89 17.21
N GLU A 6 6.60 11.09 15.93
CA GLU A 6 5.36 10.62 15.33
C GLU A 6 5.19 9.14 15.71
N ASP A 7 3.97 8.74 16.06
CA ASP A 7 3.67 7.35 16.35
C ASP A 7 3.81 6.56 15.04
N LEU A 8 5.01 6.01 14.82
CA LEU A 8 5.34 5.23 13.64
C LEU A 8 4.89 3.78 13.77
N ALA A 9 4.28 3.38 14.89
CA ALA A 9 3.83 2.00 15.04
C ALA A 9 2.80 1.62 13.97
N LEU A 10 2.97 0.44 13.37
CA LEU A 10 1.94 -0.09 12.49
C LEU A 10 0.68 -0.46 13.29
N PRO A 11 -0.51 -0.35 12.69
CA PRO A 11 -1.71 -0.97 13.23
C PRO A 11 -1.50 -2.48 13.43
N PRO A 12 -2.08 -3.10 14.48
CA PRO A 12 -1.82 -4.50 14.82
C PRO A 12 -1.96 -5.49 13.66
N ALA A 13 -3.02 -5.36 12.85
CA ALA A 13 -3.23 -6.25 11.71
C ALA A 13 -2.14 -6.11 10.64
N LEU A 14 -1.66 -4.88 10.39
CA LEU A 14 -0.59 -4.64 9.43
C LEU A 14 0.77 -5.07 9.97
N ALA A 15 0.99 -4.97 11.28
CA ALA A 15 2.17 -5.54 11.94
C ALA A 15 2.19 -7.08 11.84
N GLU A 16 1.04 -7.74 11.95
CA GLU A 16 0.93 -9.20 11.70
C GLU A 16 1.26 -9.55 10.25
N VAL A 17 0.79 -8.76 9.27
CA VAL A 17 1.17 -8.93 7.85
C VAL A 17 2.68 -8.76 7.67
N ALA A 18 3.26 -7.71 8.25
CA ALA A 18 4.71 -7.47 8.16
C ALA A 18 5.54 -8.61 8.76
N ALA A 19 5.07 -9.20 9.86
CA ALA A 19 5.74 -10.35 10.49
C ALA A 19 5.64 -11.65 9.67
N VAL A 20 4.61 -11.81 8.84
CA VAL A 20 4.50 -12.93 7.89
C VAL A 20 5.42 -12.69 6.69
N GLY A 21 5.46 -11.47 6.16
CA GLY A 21 6.26 -11.11 4.98
C GLY A 21 5.68 -11.68 3.68
N PHE A 22 6.29 -11.30 2.56
CA PHE A 22 5.93 -11.77 1.22
C PHE A 22 7.12 -12.50 0.63
N GLU A 23 6.84 -13.59 -0.08
CA GLU A 23 7.85 -14.36 -0.79
C GLU A 23 7.88 -13.90 -2.26
N TRP A 24 9.08 -13.64 -2.75
CA TRP A 24 9.35 -13.40 -4.16
C TRP A 24 10.59 -14.19 -4.57
N GLU A 25 10.51 -14.89 -5.70
CA GLU A 25 11.61 -15.65 -6.26
C GLU A 25 11.76 -15.35 -7.76
N TRP A 26 13.01 -15.34 -8.22
CA TRP A 26 13.35 -15.29 -9.63
C TRP A 26 13.65 -16.70 -10.12
N ASP A 27 12.91 -17.18 -11.12
CA ASP A 27 13.17 -18.46 -11.76
C ASP A 27 14.14 -18.24 -12.94
N ASP A 28 15.41 -18.58 -12.71
CA ASP A 28 16.48 -18.51 -13.73
C ASP A 28 16.22 -19.39 -14.96
N GLU A 29 15.39 -20.44 -14.85
CA GLU A 29 15.08 -21.33 -15.98
C GLU A 29 14.00 -20.74 -16.88
N THR A 30 13.01 -20.06 -16.31
CA THR A 30 11.89 -19.46 -17.06
C THR A 30 12.06 -17.98 -17.36
N ASP A 31 13.05 -17.29 -16.75
CA ASP A 31 13.22 -15.82 -16.83
C ASP A 31 11.96 -15.08 -16.30
N GLU A 32 11.32 -15.66 -15.28
CA GLU A 32 10.06 -15.17 -14.70
C GLU A 32 10.18 -15.00 -13.18
N GLY A 33 9.64 -13.89 -12.66
CA GLY A 33 9.46 -13.71 -11.22
C GLY A 33 8.17 -14.39 -10.75
N ARG A 34 8.20 -15.00 -9.56
CA ARG A 34 7.04 -15.59 -8.89
C ARG A 34 6.87 -15.04 -7.49
N GLY A 35 5.63 -14.97 -7.04
CA GLY A 35 5.28 -14.40 -5.74
C GLY A 35 5.03 -12.91 -5.84
N CYS A 36 5.24 -12.20 -4.73
CA CYS A 36 4.91 -10.78 -4.59
C CYS A 36 6.16 -9.99 -4.18
N ASP A 37 6.62 -9.09 -5.05
CA ASP A 37 7.75 -8.20 -4.78
C ASP A 37 7.32 -7.05 -3.86
N PHE A 38 7.02 -7.38 -2.61
CA PHE A 38 6.63 -6.38 -1.61
C PHE A 38 7.34 -6.61 -0.27
N GLU A 39 8.08 -5.61 0.17
CA GLU A 39 8.77 -5.58 1.44
C GLU A 39 7.98 -4.71 2.44
N PRO A 40 7.18 -5.30 3.35
CA PRO A 40 6.54 -4.56 4.41
C PRO A 40 7.57 -4.10 5.45
N TYR A 41 7.37 -2.90 5.99
CA TYR A 41 8.21 -2.33 7.03
C TYR A 41 7.72 -2.74 8.43
N ASP A 42 8.61 -2.74 9.43
CA ASP A 42 8.22 -2.99 10.83
C ASP A 42 7.43 -1.81 11.46
N ARG A 43 7.50 -0.65 10.84
CA ARG A 43 6.91 0.63 11.27
C ARG A 43 6.67 1.51 10.05
N PHE A 44 5.79 2.50 10.17
CA PHE A 44 5.64 3.50 9.13
C PHE A 44 6.98 4.17 8.80
N GLU A 45 7.16 4.53 7.53
CA GLU A 45 8.34 5.24 7.07
C GLU A 45 8.50 6.57 7.82
N ASP A 46 9.76 6.93 8.09
CA ASP A 46 10.08 8.22 8.69
C ASP A 46 9.62 9.37 7.76
N PRO A 47 8.84 10.35 8.25
CA PRO A 47 8.33 11.45 7.44
C PRO A 47 9.42 12.27 6.74
N ALA A 48 10.62 12.39 7.33
CA ALA A 48 11.72 13.09 6.70
C ALA A 48 12.27 12.33 5.48
N ARG A 49 12.23 10.99 5.53
CA ARG A 49 12.57 10.14 4.39
C ARG A 49 11.51 10.25 3.30
N THR A 50 10.22 10.18 3.67
CA THR A 50 9.12 10.42 2.74
C THR A 50 9.23 11.78 2.06
N ALA A 51 9.45 12.85 2.83
CA ALA A 51 9.61 14.20 2.29
C ALA A 51 10.83 14.35 1.38
N TRP A 52 11.88 13.56 1.57
CA TRP A 52 13.04 13.59 0.69
C TRP A 52 12.72 12.97 -0.67
N TRP A 53 12.23 11.73 -0.72
CA TRP A 53 11.98 11.06 -2.00
C TRP A 53 10.75 11.62 -2.72
N PHE A 54 9.71 12.07 -2.00
CA PHE A 54 8.49 12.60 -2.61
C PHE A 54 8.75 13.89 -3.39
N ARG A 55 9.65 14.76 -2.91
CA ARG A 55 10.11 15.95 -3.65
C ARG A 55 10.83 15.59 -4.94
N LEU A 56 11.64 14.52 -4.92
CA LEU A 56 12.36 14.04 -6.10
C LEU A 56 11.38 13.45 -7.12
N TRP A 57 10.47 12.60 -6.65
CA TRP A 57 9.48 11.91 -7.48
C TRP A 57 8.48 12.88 -8.13
N THR A 58 8.04 13.91 -7.41
CA THR A 58 7.16 14.96 -7.95
C THR A 58 7.89 16.05 -8.74
N GLY A 59 9.23 16.15 -8.64
CA GLY A 59 9.97 17.31 -9.12
C GLY A 59 9.67 18.61 -8.35
N ASN A 60 8.90 18.55 -7.26
CA ASN A 60 8.42 19.72 -6.55
C ASN A 60 9.04 19.84 -5.14
N PRO A 61 9.86 20.87 -4.85
CA PRO A 61 10.50 21.04 -3.55
C PRO A 61 9.51 21.33 -2.40
N ASP A 62 8.30 21.80 -2.73
CA ASP A 62 7.25 22.12 -1.76
C ASP A 62 6.37 20.91 -1.41
N ALA A 63 6.47 19.79 -2.15
CA ALA A 63 5.68 18.60 -1.91
C ALA A 63 6.42 17.65 -0.96
N ASP A 64 6.00 17.59 0.30
CA ASP A 64 6.68 16.81 1.36
C ASP A 64 6.05 15.43 1.63
N GLY A 65 4.98 15.07 0.93
CA GLY A 65 4.30 13.78 1.13
C GLY A 65 3.67 13.61 2.51
N GLY A 66 3.52 14.67 3.32
CA GLY A 66 3.06 14.57 4.72
C GLY A 66 1.64 14.01 4.90
N GLN A 67 0.86 13.95 3.81
CA GLN A 67 -0.45 13.30 3.72
C GLN A 67 -0.39 11.77 3.60
N PHE A 68 0.79 11.15 3.57
CA PHE A 68 0.96 9.71 3.44
C PHE A 68 1.60 9.07 4.67
N ARG A 69 1.31 7.79 4.90
CA ARG A 69 2.01 6.94 5.87
C ARG A 69 2.34 5.62 5.17
N PHE A 70 3.56 5.55 4.63
CA PHE A 70 4.05 4.39 3.88
C PHE A 70 4.46 3.26 4.80
N PHE A 71 4.11 2.04 4.43
CA PHE A 71 4.32 0.83 5.24
C PHE A 71 5.05 -0.28 4.48
N GLY A 72 5.46 -0.04 3.23
CA GLY A 72 6.29 -0.96 2.49
C GLY A 72 6.65 -0.42 1.11
N SER A 73 7.57 -1.12 0.45
CA SER A 73 8.04 -0.82 -0.90
C SER A 73 8.28 -2.10 -1.71
N THR A 74 8.46 -1.95 -3.01
CA THR A 74 8.92 -3.03 -3.91
C THR A 74 10.43 -2.91 -4.14
N GLY A 75 11.07 -3.95 -4.67
CA GLY A 75 12.48 -3.89 -5.12
C GLY A 75 12.72 -2.86 -6.23
N ALA A 76 11.69 -2.56 -7.03
CA ALA A 76 11.71 -1.52 -8.07
C ALA A 76 11.65 -0.08 -7.51
N GLY A 77 11.35 0.09 -6.22
CA GLY A 77 11.27 1.40 -5.56
C GLY A 77 9.87 2.01 -5.58
N ASP A 78 8.84 1.18 -5.74
CA ASP A 78 7.44 1.60 -5.60
C ASP A 78 7.06 1.61 -4.12
N TYR A 79 5.99 2.34 -3.77
CA TYR A 79 5.58 2.52 -2.38
C TYR A 79 4.10 2.23 -2.18
N ALA A 80 3.79 1.54 -1.07
CA ALA A 80 2.42 1.33 -0.59
C ALA A 80 2.21 2.05 0.75
N GLY A 81 1.12 2.81 0.86
CA GLY A 81 0.88 3.63 2.05
C GLY A 81 -0.57 4.06 2.23
N PHE A 82 -0.90 4.49 3.45
CA PHE A 82 -2.18 5.15 3.70
C PHE A 82 -2.14 6.59 3.23
N TRP A 83 -3.22 7.04 2.60
CA TRP A 83 -3.45 8.44 2.27
C TRP A 83 -4.41 9.07 3.28
N LEU A 84 -3.91 10.00 4.09
CA LEU A 84 -4.61 10.65 5.20
C LEU A 84 -5.62 11.71 4.73
N VAL A 85 -6.63 11.30 3.96
CA VAL A 85 -7.61 12.19 3.32
C VAL A 85 -8.89 12.37 4.13
N ARG A 86 -9.25 11.42 5.00
CA ARG A 86 -10.50 11.47 5.78
C ARG A 86 -10.23 12.14 7.15
N PRO A 87 -10.70 13.38 7.41
CA PRO A 87 -10.39 14.08 8.65
C PRO A 87 -10.97 13.36 9.87
N GLY A 88 -10.16 13.18 10.91
CA GLY A 88 -10.59 12.54 12.17
C GLY A 88 -10.81 11.03 12.10
N VAL A 89 -10.56 10.41 10.95
CA VAL A 89 -10.64 8.94 10.79
C VAL A 89 -9.27 8.33 11.12
N PRO A 90 -9.21 7.27 11.94
CA PRO A 90 -7.96 6.55 12.24
C PRO A 90 -7.27 6.03 10.97
N VAL A 91 -5.96 5.83 11.02
CA VAL A 91 -5.16 5.38 9.86
C VAL A 91 -5.71 4.11 9.21
N VAL A 92 -6.22 3.16 10.01
CA VAL A 92 -6.81 1.90 9.50
C VAL A 92 -8.06 2.12 8.66
N GLY A 93 -8.71 3.26 8.79
CA GLY A 93 -9.85 3.68 7.99
C GLY A 93 -9.49 4.70 6.92
N GLN A 94 -8.22 4.86 6.57
CA GLN A 94 -7.78 5.71 5.46
C GLN A 94 -7.60 4.85 4.19
N PRO A 95 -7.81 5.41 2.99
CA PRO A 95 -7.52 4.69 1.75
C PRO A 95 -6.04 4.32 1.64
N VAL A 96 -5.76 3.22 0.96
CA VAL A 96 -4.42 2.72 0.68
C VAL A 96 -4.08 3.01 -0.77
N VAL A 97 -2.91 3.58 -0.99
CA VAL A 97 -2.41 3.99 -2.30
C VAL A 97 -1.18 3.19 -2.68
N TYR A 98 -1.01 3.04 -3.98
CA TYR A 98 0.21 2.57 -4.62
C TYR A 98 0.82 3.73 -5.42
N LEU A 99 2.12 3.96 -5.27
CA LEU A 99 2.91 4.92 -6.04
C LEU A 99 4.09 4.18 -6.68
N GLY A 100 4.02 4.01 -7.99
CA GLY A 100 5.09 3.43 -8.80
C GLY A 100 6.24 4.41 -9.00
N SER A 101 7.45 3.87 -9.02
CA SER A 101 8.71 4.56 -9.27
C SER A 101 8.71 5.30 -10.62
N GLU A 102 8.05 4.76 -11.64
CA GLU A 102 7.89 5.35 -12.98
C GLU A 102 6.70 6.32 -13.12
N GLY A 103 6.03 6.62 -12.00
CA GLY A 103 4.94 7.59 -11.96
C GLY A 103 3.55 6.99 -11.96
N ASP A 104 3.41 5.66 -12.00
CA ASP A 104 2.13 4.99 -11.76
C ASP A 104 1.57 5.34 -10.38
N ARG A 105 0.25 5.49 -10.29
CA ARG A 105 -0.40 5.96 -9.06
C ARG A 105 -1.87 5.60 -9.01
N GLY A 106 -2.32 5.08 -7.89
CA GLY A 106 -3.74 4.75 -7.69
C GLY A 106 -4.10 4.43 -6.24
N VAL A 107 -5.41 4.38 -5.99
CA VAL A 107 -5.96 3.87 -4.73
C VAL A 107 -6.33 2.41 -4.94
N ILE A 108 -5.75 1.52 -4.13
CA ILE A 108 -5.92 0.06 -4.24
C ILE A 108 -6.90 -0.49 -3.20
N ALA A 109 -7.12 0.22 -2.08
CA ALA A 109 -8.11 -0.16 -1.08
C ALA A 109 -8.73 1.07 -0.40
N ARG A 110 -9.97 0.98 0.07
CA ARG A 110 -10.66 2.09 0.76
C ARG A 110 -10.26 2.18 2.23
N ASP A 111 -9.73 1.12 2.80
CA ASP A 111 -9.29 0.99 4.19
C ASP A 111 -8.37 -0.21 4.35
N LEU A 112 -7.85 -0.44 5.57
CA LEU A 112 -7.01 -1.59 5.88
C LEU A 112 -7.76 -2.92 5.73
N GLY A 113 -9.07 -2.97 5.97
CA GLY A 113 -9.83 -4.21 5.85
C GLY A 113 -9.90 -4.69 4.40
N ASP A 114 -10.20 -3.77 3.47
CA ASP A 114 -10.14 -4.03 2.03
C ASP A 114 -8.72 -4.46 1.60
N LEU A 115 -7.65 -3.85 2.13
CA LEU A 115 -6.27 -4.25 1.84
C LEU A 115 -5.95 -5.68 2.33
N LEU A 116 -6.38 -6.04 3.53
CA LEU A 116 -6.15 -7.39 4.08
C LEU A 116 -6.80 -8.47 3.21
N TRP A 117 -7.96 -8.19 2.62
CA TRP A 117 -8.62 -9.11 1.69
C TRP A 117 -7.89 -9.23 0.34
N LEU A 118 -7.17 -8.19 -0.11
CA LEU A 118 -6.28 -8.30 -1.27
C LEU A 118 -5.09 -9.22 -0.96
N PHE A 119 -4.43 -9.02 0.18
CA PHE A 119 -3.35 -9.91 0.62
C PHE A 119 -3.81 -11.36 0.81
N ALA A 120 -4.99 -11.58 1.39
CA ALA A 120 -5.58 -12.91 1.52
C ALA A 120 -5.87 -13.57 0.17
N ALA A 121 -6.11 -12.78 -0.88
CA ALA A 121 -6.26 -13.26 -2.25
C ALA A 121 -4.92 -13.47 -2.98
N GLY A 122 -3.78 -13.25 -2.31
CA GLY A 122 -2.45 -13.38 -2.90
C GLY A 122 -1.97 -12.17 -3.69
N LEU A 123 -2.66 -11.02 -3.60
CA LEU A 123 -2.32 -9.82 -4.34
C LEU A 123 -1.56 -8.84 -3.45
N GLY A 124 -0.31 -8.53 -3.81
CA GLY A 124 0.40 -7.40 -3.23
C GLY A 124 -0.05 -6.06 -3.80
N PRO A 125 0.59 -4.95 -3.36
CA PRO A 125 0.19 -3.62 -3.80
C PRO A 125 0.40 -3.37 -5.30
N ALA A 126 1.49 -3.88 -5.88
CA ALA A 126 1.77 -3.76 -7.32
C ALA A 126 0.80 -4.61 -8.13
N GLU A 127 0.61 -5.89 -7.76
CA GLU A 127 -0.34 -6.79 -8.44
C GLU A 127 -1.77 -6.25 -8.37
N ALA A 128 -2.21 -5.77 -7.21
CA ALA A 128 -3.52 -5.15 -7.07
C ALA A 128 -3.71 -3.90 -7.96
N PHE A 129 -2.62 -3.20 -8.31
CA PHE A 129 -2.65 -2.05 -9.20
C PHE A 129 -2.65 -2.46 -10.68
N GLU A 130 -1.73 -3.34 -11.08
CA GLU A 130 -1.41 -3.69 -12.47
C GLU A 130 -2.20 -4.87 -13.02
N ASP A 131 -2.21 -5.99 -12.29
CA ASP A 131 -2.84 -7.25 -12.69
C ASP A 131 -3.61 -7.87 -11.51
N PRO A 132 -4.88 -7.47 -11.32
CA PRO A 132 -5.64 -7.84 -10.13
C PRO A 132 -6.27 -9.24 -10.20
N ASP A 133 -5.85 -10.07 -11.16
CA ASP A 133 -6.28 -11.47 -11.23
C ASP A 133 -5.55 -12.28 -10.15
N PRO A 134 -6.26 -12.85 -9.17
CA PRO A 134 -5.61 -13.54 -8.06
C PRO A 134 -4.91 -14.82 -8.54
N PRO A 135 -3.77 -15.18 -7.94
CA PRO A 135 -3.11 -16.46 -8.20
C PRO A 135 -4.03 -17.65 -7.85
N GLU A 136 -3.71 -18.83 -8.40
CA GLU A 136 -4.51 -20.04 -8.19
C GLU A 136 -4.58 -20.45 -6.71
N GLU A 137 -3.56 -20.14 -5.92
CA GLU A 137 -3.46 -20.49 -4.50
C GLU A 137 -3.44 -19.23 -3.59
N PRO A 138 -4.47 -19.02 -2.77
CA PRO A 138 -4.49 -17.94 -1.78
C PRO A 138 -3.49 -18.21 -0.64
N ASN A 139 -3.05 -17.13 0.03
CA ASN A 139 -2.14 -17.25 1.16
C ASN A 139 -2.90 -17.50 2.47
N ASP A 140 -2.80 -18.72 3.01
CA ASP A 140 -3.49 -19.14 4.24
C ASP A 140 -3.17 -18.26 5.47
N ALA A 141 -1.94 -17.76 5.58
CA ALA A 141 -1.54 -16.90 6.69
C ALA A 141 -2.23 -15.53 6.60
N PHE A 142 -2.26 -14.93 5.42
CA PHE A 142 -2.97 -13.67 5.19
C PHE A 142 -4.48 -13.84 5.27
N LEU A 143 -5.03 -14.97 4.82
CA LEU A 143 -6.44 -15.30 4.99
C LEU A 143 -6.83 -15.30 6.47
N ALA A 144 -6.04 -15.98 7.31
CA ALA A 144 -6.29 -16.02 8.75
C ALA A 144 -6.19 -14.63 9.40
N ILE A 145 -5.29 -13.76 8.93
CA ILE A 145 -5.21 -12.37 9.41
C ILE A 145 -6.46 -11.58 8.98
N ALA A 146 -6.86 -11.67 7.72
CA ALA A 146 -8.04 -10.97 7.20
C ALA A 146 -9.32 -11.39 7.95
N GLU A 147 -9.52 -12.67 8.21
CA GLU A 147 -10.68 -13.16 8.96
C GLU A 147 -10.75 -12.62 10.41
N ARG A 148 -9.59 -12.41 11.05
CA ARG A 148 -9.53 -11.86 12.42
C ARG A 148 -9.82 -10.36 12.47
N HIS A 149 -9.36 -9.61 11.46
CA HIS A 149 -9.28 -8.15 11.53
C HIS A 149 -10.22 -7.40 10.58
N ALA A 150 -10.73 -8.06 9.53
CA ALA A 150 -11.56 -7.45 8.50
C ALA A 150 -12.92 -8.17 8.38
N PRO A 151 -14.04 -7.56 8.83
CA PRO A 151 -15.35 -8.15 8.65
C PRO A 151 -15.79 -8.11 7.18
N GLY A 152 -16.51 -9.15 6.75
CA GLY A 152 -17.16 -9.19 5.44
C GLY A 152 -16.18 -9.39 4.28
N ARG A 153 -15.87 -10.65 3.98
CA ARG A 153 -15.05 -11.04 2.83
C ARG A 153 -15.56 -10.41 1.53
N ARG A 154 -14.63 -9.90 0.73
CA ARG A 154 -14.89 -9.28 -0.58
C ARG A 154 -13.93 -9.81 -1.63
N ALA A 155 -14.39 -9.84 -2.87
CA ALA A 155 -13.54 -10.23 -3.99
C ALA A 155 -12.60 -9.07 -4.38
N PRO A 156 -11.36 -9.34 -4.82
CA PRO A 156 -10.43 -8.29 -5.24
C PRO A 156 -11.00 -7.28 -6.23
N ALA A 157 -11.70 -7.77 -7.27
CA ALA A 157 -12.34 -6.91 -8.26
C ALA A 157 -13.37 -5.93 -7.65
N GLU A 158 -14.13 -6.37 -6.63
CA GLU A 158 -15.10 -5.52 -5.93
C GLU A 158 -14.40 -4.45 -5.09
N ILE A 159 -13.30 -4.82 -4.42
CA ILE A 159 -12.48 -3.93 -3.60
C ILE A 159 -11.88 -2.82 -4.47
N LEU A 160 -11.22 -3.20 -5.56
CA LEU A 160 -10.56 -2.27 -6.48
C LEU A 160 -11.57 -1.36 -7.17
N THR A 161 -12.70 -1.92 -7.63
CA THR A 161 -13.79 -1.11 -8.20
C THR A 161 -14.32 -0.10 -7.19
N ALA A 162 -14.53 -0.51 -5.93
CA ALA A 162 -15.01 0.39 -4.89
C ALA A 162 -13.99 1.48 -4.56
N ALA A 163 -12.69 1.16 -4.46
CA ALA A 163 -11.62 2.12 -4.22
C ALA A 163 -11.52 3.17 -5.33
N ARG A 164 -11.48 2.73 -6.61
CA ARG A 164 -11.43 3.61 -7.78
C ARG A 164 -12.68 4.48 -7.91
N THR A 165 -13.85 3.94 -7.56
CA THR A 165 -15.13 4.69 -7.57
C THR A 165 -15.17 5.77 -6.50
N GLU A 166 -14.64 5.50 -5.31
CA GLU A 166 -14.65 6.46 -4.20
C GLU A 166 -13.62 7.57 -4.40
N PHE A 167 -12.46 7.26 -4.99
CA PHE A 167 -11.34 8.19 -5.15
C PHE A 167 -10.90 8.38 -6.62
N PRO A 168 -11.82 8.81 -7.52
CA PRO A 168 -11.52 8.88 -8.96
C PRO A 168 -10.49 9.96 -9.32
N HIS A 169 -10.27 10.94 -8.43
CA HIS A 169 -9.40 12.10 -8.68
C HIS A 169 -8.03 11.98 -8.02
N PHE A 170 -7.66 10.81 -7.49
CA PHE A 170 -6.36 10.64 -6.83
C PHE A 170 -5.18 10.94 -7.77
N SER A 171 -5.24 10.44 -9.00
CA SER A 171 -4.16 10.66 -9.97
C SER A 171 -4.03 12.14 -10.37
N ASP A 172 -5.15 12.86 -10.50
CA ASP A 172 -5.17 14.30 -10.76
C ASP A 172 -4.58 15.09 -9.58
N LEU A 173 -4.90 14.68 -8.35
CA LEU A 173 -4.37 15.28 -7.13
C LEU A 173 -2.85 15.16 -7.08
N ILE A 174 -2.30 13.98 -7.40
CA ILE A 174 -0.86 13.80 -7.47
C ILE A 174 -0.25 14.61 -8.63
N ALA A 175 -0.89 14.62 -9.80
CA ALA A 175 -0.40 15.40 -10.95
C ALA A 175 -0.31 16.89 -10.62
N ALA A 176 -1.24 17.43 -9.83
CA ALA A 176 -1.23 18.81 -9.36
C ALA A 176 -0.09 19.11 -8.37
N MET A 177 0.53 18.09 -7.77
CA MET A 177 1.70 18.24 -6.90
C MET A 177 3.01 18.26 -7.69
N CYS A 178 3.03 17.84 -8.96
CA CYS A 178 4.25 17.77 -9.76
C CYS A 178 4.67 19.13 -10.34
N ARG A 179 5.97 19.31 -10.61
CA ARG A 179 6.55 20.51 -11.25
C ARG A 179 7.63 20.20 -12.26
#